data_AF-R4YTM2-F1
#
_entry.id   AF-R4YTM2-F1
#
_cell.length_a   1.000
_cell.length_b   1.000
_cell.length_c   1.000
_cell.angle_alpha   90.00
_cell.angle_beta   90.00
_cell.angle_gamma   90.00
#
_symmetry.space_group_name_H-M   'P 1'
#
loop_
_entity.id
_entity.type
_entity.pdbx_description
1 polymer ?
#
loop_
_entity_poly.entity_id
_entity_poly.type
_entity_poly.pdbx_seq_one_letter_code
_entity_poly.pdbx_strand_id
1 'polypeptide(L)'
;MNRFLFASLLTAAAFQPAIAAEQIYELEVQTDSNWTSIEIRDDATFVNAPPGQSMNVTAKDGIKSYTISPKKVHLRSRTRGDVTMNLFVKSQNNVLGMNICKGSPSSYTFIKSQEAKQKNDVKEKDYCETAALVLQLF
;
A
#
# COMPACT_ATOMS: atom_id res chain seq x y z
N MET A 1 -67.18 -1.84 18.50
CA MET A 1 -66.78 -0.82 17.50
C MET A 1 -66.22 0.36 18.29
N ASN A 2 -65.04 0.94 18.11
CA ASN A 2 -64.01 0.79 17.10
C ASN A 2 -62.69 1.37 17.70
N ARG A 3 -61.64 0.54 17.73
CA ARG A 3 -60.23 0.83 17.36
C ARG A 3 -59.46 1.98 18.04
N PHE A 4 -58.59 1.58 18.97
CA PHE A 4 -57.38 2.29 19.40
C PHE A 4 -56.42 2.51 18.21
N LEU A 5 -56.02 3.76 17.98
CA LEU A 5 -54.93 4.14 17.08
C LEU A 5 -53.62 4.17 17.86
N PHE A 6 -52.81 3.11 17.75
CA PHE A 6 -51.41 3.14 18.13
C PHE A 6 -50.59 3.63 16.93
N ALA A 7 -50.13 4.88 17.00
CA ALA A 7 -49.15 5.42 16.05
C ALA A 7 -47.79 4.77 16.33
N SER A 8 -47.35 3.88 15.45
CA SER A 8 -46.02 3.27 15.50
C SER A 8 -44.99 4.27 14.98
N LEU A 9 -44.19 4.83 15.89
CA LEU A 9 -42.99 5.59 15.57
C LEU A 9 -41.95 4.62 14.98
N LEU A 10 -41.87 4.57 13.65
CA LEU A 10 -40.71 4.01 12.96
C LEU A 10 -39.52 4.92 13.24
N THR A 11 -38.71 4.55 14.24
CA THR A 11 -37.36 5.09 14.39
C THR A 11 -36.53 4.59 13.20
N ALA A 12 -36.32 5.48 12.23
CA ALA A 12 -35.30 5.30 11.21
C ALA A 12 -33.93 5.21 11.91
N ALA A 13 -33.45 3.98 12.12
CA ALA A 13 -32.07 3.75 12.49
C ALA A 13 -31.23 4.24 11.32
N ALA A 14 -30.68 5.44 11.44
CA ALA A 14 -29.71 5.98 10.51
C ALA A 14 -28.52 5.01 10.51
N PHE A 15 -28.38 4.25 9.42
CA PHE A 15 -27.14 3.56 9.09
C PHE A 15 -26.08 4.65 8.91
N GLN A 16 -25.36 4.98 9.98
CA GLN A 16 -24.09 5.67 9.87
C GLN A 16 -23.09 4.60 9.38
N PRO A 17 -22.59 4.67 8.13
CA PRO A 17 -21.47 3.82 7.76
C PRO A 17 -20.34 4.15 8.73
N ALA A 18 -19.88 3.17 9.48
CA ALA A 18 -18.71 3.31 10.32
C ALA A 18 -17.54 3.63 9.38
N ILE A 19 -17.11 4.90 9.35
CA ILE A 19 -15.87 5.28 8.69
C ILE A 19 -14.78 4.56 9.47
N ALA A 20 -14.20 3.53 8.85
CA ALA A 20 -13.06 2.82 9.43
C ALA A 20 -11.99 3.86 9.74
N ALA A 21 -11.55 3.90 11.00
CA ALA A 21 -10.54 4.84 11.43
C ALA A 21 -9.28 4.65 10.56
N GLU A 22 -8.70 5.75 10.08
CA GLU A 22 -7.45 5.71 9.32
C GLU A 22 -6.36 5.00 10.14
N GLN A 23 -5.82 3.93 9.57
CA GLN A 23 -4.74 3.16 10.17
C GLN A 23 -3.47 3.32 9.35
N ILE A 24 -2.32 3.26 10.03
CA ILE A 24 -1.00 3.27 9.40
C ILE A 24 -0.49 1.83 9.37
N TYR A 25 -0.21 1.35 8.17
CA TYR A 25 0.32 0.03 7.90
C TYR A 25 1.79 0.12 7.50
N GLU A 26 2.60 -0.81 8.00
CA GLU A 26 3.97 -1.00 7.53
C GLU A 26 3.99 -1.95 6.32
N LEU A 27 4.71 -1.56 5.28
CA LEU A 27 4.96 -2.33 4.08
C LEU A 27 6.45 -2.64 3.96
N GLU A 28 6.79 -3.91 3.83
CA GLU A 28 8.14 -4.36 3.48
C GLU A 28 8.24 -4.55 1.97
N VAL A 29 9.12 -3.80 1.34
CA VAL A 29 9.41 -3.86 -0.09
C VAL A 29 10.76 -4.56 -0.29
N GLN A 30 10.78 -5.58 -1.15
CA GLN A 30 12.00 -6.24 -1.58
C GLN A 30 12.04 -6.30 -3.11
N THR A 31 13.14 -5.90 -3.72
CA THR A 31 13.29 -5.95 -5.18
C THR A 31 14.75 -6.18 -5.54
N ASP A 32 15.01 -6.85 -6.67
CA ASP A 32 16.34 -6.88 -7.26
C ASP A 32 16.50 -5.86 -8.40
N SER A 33 15.46 -5.06 -8.70
CA SER A 33 15.47 -4.10 -9.79
C SER A 33 16.31 -2.87 -9.45
N ASN A 34 17.10 -2.41 -10.41
CA ASN A 34 17.91 -1.20 -10.25
C ASN A 34 17.08 0.10 -10.32
N TRP A 35 15.84 0.01 -10.80
CA TRP A 35 14.85 1.06 -10.78
C TRP A 35 13.49 0.47 -10.43
N THR A 36 12.86 1.03 -9.39
CA THR A 36 11.52 0.66 -8.96
C THR A 36 10.68 1.91 -8.72
N SER A 37 9.42 1.87 -9.14
CA SER A 37 8.42 2.90 -8.85
C SER A 37 7.20 2.24 -8.25
N ILE A 38 6.73 2.74 -7.11
CA ILE A 38 5.51 2.27 -6.45
C ILE A 38 4.59 3.47 -6.32
N GLU A 39 3.45 3.42 -6.98
CA GLU A 39 2.37 4.39 -6.83
C GLU A 39 1.24 3.72 -6.06
N ILE A 40 0.69 4.40 -5.07
CA ILE A 40 -0.54 3.93 -4.42
C ILE A 40 -1.73 4.58 -5.09
N ARG A 41 -2.76 3.76 -5.33
CA ARG A 41 -4.07 4.17 -5.82
C ARG A 41 -4.98 4.42 -4.62
N ASP A 42 -6.17 4.94 -4.88
CA ASP A 42 -7.20 5.19 -3.87
C ASP A 42 -6.84 6.31 -2.88
N ASP A 43 -7.60 6.42 -1.78
CA ASP A 43 -7.46 7.45 -0.75
C ASP A 43 -6.29 7.20 0.23
N ALA A 44 -5.43 6.22 -0.06
CA ALA A 44 -4.24 5.92 0.75
C ALA A 44 -3.10 6.92 0.49
N THR A 45 -2.26 7.17 1.50
CA THR A 45 -1.08 8.04 1.38
C THR A 45 0.16 7.43 2.02
N PHE A 46 1.31 7.52 1.37
CA PHE A 46 2.59 7.28 2.03
C PHE A 46 2.83 8.35 3.10
N VAL A 47 3.26 7.91 4.27
CA VAL A 47 3.53 8.76 5.43
C VAL A 47 4.92 8.47 5.99
N ASN A 48 5.43 9.37 6.82
CA ASN A 48 6.64 9.11 7.58
C ASN A 48 6.41 7.98 8.58
N ALA A 49 7.51 7.38 9.04
CA ALA A 49 7.47 6.39 10.11
C ALA A 49 6.75 6.96 11.35
N PRO A 50 5.83 6.18 11.97
CA PRO A 50 5.25 6.52 13.26
C PRO A 50 6.32 6.68 14.35
N PRO A 51 6.01 7.36 15.47
CA PRO A 51 6.93 7.46 16.60
C PRO A 51 7.41 6.08 17.09
N GLY A 52 8.72 5.92 17.26
CA GLY A 52 9.35 4.66 17.66
C GLY A 52 9.65 3.69 16.52
N GLN A 53 9.31 4.04 15.28
CA GLN A 53 9.65 3.27 14.07
C GLN A 53 10.55 4.09 13.14
N SER A 54 11.23 3.42 12.22
CA SER A 54 12.17 4.04 11.27
C SER A 54 11.93 3.50 9.87
N MET A 55 12.01 4.36 8.86
CA MET A 55 12.12 3.94 7.47
C MET A 55 13.59 3.65 7.16
N ASN A 56 13.85 2.42 6.73
CA ASN A 56 15.14 1.92 6.34
C ASN A 56 15.12 1.56 4.86
N VAL A 57 16.27 1.78 4.21
CA VAL A 57 16.52 1.44 2.83
C VAL A 57 17.91 0.85 2.76
N THR A 58 18.05 -0.35 2.21
CA THR A 58 19.34 -1.00 2.03
C THR A 58 19.45 -1.58 0.63
N ALA A 59 20.63 -1.50 0.03
CA ALA A 59 20.93 -2.12 -1.25
C ALA A 59 22.36 -2.65 -1.22
N LYS A 60 22.57 -3.84 -1.79
CA LYS A 60 23.89 -4.50 -1.83
C LYS A 60 25.03 -3.57 -2.28
N ASP A 61 24.84 -2.88 -3.41
CA ASP A 61 25.85 -2.02 -4.04
C ASP A 61 25.58 -0.52 -3.82
N GLY A 62 24.69 -0.19 -2.88
CA GLY A 62 24.32 1.16 -2.52
C GLY A 62 23.18 1.77 -3.34
N ILE A 63 22.57 2.79 -2.74
CA ILE A 63 21.42 3.53 -3.29
C ILE A 63 21.93 4.74 -4.05
N LYS A 64 21.45 4.91 -5.28
CA LYS A 64 21.76 6.08 -6.10
C LYS A 64 20.84 7.25 -5.75
N SER A 65 19.55 6.98 -5.60
CA SER A 65 18.55 7.98 -5.21
C SER A 65 17.28 7.29 -4.75
N TYR A 66 16.56 7.88 -3.80
CA TYR A 66 15.19 7.51 -3.49
C TYR A 66 14.36 8.77 -3.20
N THR A 67 13.06 8.68 -3.43
CA THR A 67 12.11 9.75 -3.14
C THR A 67 10.81 9.13 -2.67
N ILE A 68 10.26 9.65 -1.58
CA ILE A 68 8.96 9.26 -1.04
C ILE A 68 8.08 10.50 -1.07
N SER A 69 6.97 10.41 -1.79
CA SER A 69 5.92 11.42 -1.84
C SER A 69 4.60 10.77 -1.44
N PRO A 70 3.56 11.55 -1.08
CA PRO A 70 2.30 10.99 -0.58
C PRO A 70 1.65 9.93 -1.48
N LYS A 71 1.87 9.97 -2.80
CA LYS A 71 1.29 9.00 -3.75
C LYS A 71 2.30 8.11 -4.45
N LYS A 72 3.59 8.41 -4.33
CA LYS A 72 4.61 7.76 -5.15
C LYS A 72 5.94 7.63 -4.45
N VAL A 73 6.51 6.44 -4.55
CA VAL A 73 7.88 6.10 -4.16
C VAL A 73 8.70 5.80 -5.41
N HIS A 74 9.87 6.40 -5.48
CA HIS A 74 10.87 6.14 -6.49
C HIS A 74 12.16 5.66 -5.83
N LEU A 75 12.73 4.58 -6.38
CA LEU A 75 13.93 3.95 -5.86
C LEU A 75 14.88 3.63 -7.02
N ARG A 76 16.13 4.05 -6.89
CA ARG A 76 17.23 3.69 -7.80
C ARG A 76 18.42 3.20 -7.00
N SER A 77 18.84 1.97 -7.22
CA SER A 77 20.14 1.46 -6.77
C SER A 77 21.21 1.69 -7.85
N ARG A 78 22.48 1.54 -7.48
CA ARG A 78 23.59 1.69 -8.44
C ARG A 78 23.62 0.60 -9.51
N THR A 79 23.33 -0.63 -9.11
CA THR A 79 23.35 -1.84 -9.93
C THR A 79 22.10 -2.68 -9.63
N ARG A 80 21.87 -3.71 -10.45
CA ARG A 80 20.87 -4.74 -10.15
C ARG A 80 21.38 -5.59 -8.98
N GLY A 81 20.52 -5.88 -8.01
CA GLY A 81 20.86 -6.64 -6.80
C GLY A 81 19.83 -6.39 -5.72
N ASP A 82 19.84 -7.20 -4.66
CA ASP A 82 18.81 -7.13 -3.62
C ASP A 82 18.78 -5.75 -2.94
N VAL A 83 17.58 -5.17 -2.94
CA VAL A 83 17.21 -3.93 -2.27
C VAL A 83 16.03 -4.21 -1.36
N THR A 84 16.11 -3.74 -0.12
CA THR A 84 15.01 -3.79 0.84
C THR A 84 14.68 -2.40 1.35
N MET A 85 13.39 -2.15 1.57
CA MET A 85 12.86 -0.89 2.05
C MET A 85 11.62 -1.16 2.89
N ASN A 86 11.45 -0.47 4.02
CA ASN A 86 10.14 -0.42 4.68
C ASN A 86 9.49 0.95 4.48
N LEU A 87 8.19 0.92 4.20
CA LEU A 87 7.34 2.07 3.90
C LEU A 87 6.13 2.08 4.83
N PHE A 88 5.56 3.26 5.08
CA PHE A 88 4.36 3.41 5.86
C PHE A 88 3.25 4.00 5.01
N VAL A 89 2.07 3.38 5.05
CA VAL A 89 0.89 3.82 4.31
C VAL A 89 -0.25 4.05 5.27
N LYS A 90 -0.83 5.24 5.23
CA LYS A 90 -2.09 5.57 5.90
C LYS A 90 -3.24 5.25 4.96
N SER A 91 -4.20 4.44 5.40
CA SER A 91 -5.37 4.03 4.61
C SER A 91 -6.60 3.83 5.50
N GLN A 92 -7.78 4.09 4.96
CA GLN A 92 -9.07 3.69 5.54
C GLN A 92 -9.53 2.31 5.03
N ASN A 93 -8.90 1.83 3.95
CA ASN A 93 -9.22 0.57 3.29
C ASN A 93 -8.28 -0.54 3.72
N ASN A 94 -8.82 -1.75 3.84
CA ASN A 94 -8.06 -2.98 4.11
C ASN A 94 -7.39 -3.58 2.87
N VAL A 95 -7.61 -2.99 1.70
CA VAL A 95 -6.94 -3.35 0.45
C VAL A 95 -6.30 -2.09 -0.11
N LEU A 96 -5.03 -2.20 -0.46
CA LEU A 96 -4.23 -1.14 -1.06
C LEU A 96 -4.06 -1.40 -2.55
N GLY A 97 -4.71 -0.58 -3.39
CA GLY A 97 -4.40 -0.54 -4.81
C GLY A 97 -3.05 0.11 -5.05
N MET A 98 -2.24 -0.46 -5.95
CA MET A 98 -0.91 0.07 -6.30
C MET A 98 -0.63 -0.10 -7.79
N ASN A 99 0.25 0.74 -8.33
CA ASN A 99 0.96 0.48 -9.57
C ASN A 99 2.44 0.30 -9.27
N ILE A 100 3.01 -0.82 -9.71
CA ILE A 100 4.41 -1.16 -9.48
C ILE A 100 5.09 -1.25 -10.83
N CYS A 101 6.14 -0.45 -11.03
CA CYS A 101 6.96 -0.45 -12.24
C CYS A 101 8.39 -0.88 -11.90
N LYS A 102 9.03 -1.58 -12.84
CA LYS A 102 10.38 -2.12 -12.68
C LYS A 102 11.25 -1.89 -13.92
N GLY A 103 12.56 -1.78 -13.72
CA GLY A 103 13.51 -1.39 -14.76
C GLY A 103 14.01 -2.54 -15.65
N SER A 104 13.60 -3.79 -15.37
CA SER A 104 14.02 -4.97 -16.12
C SER A 104 12.91 -6.03 -16.20
N PRO A 105 12.74 -6.74 -17.34
CA PRO A 105 11.85 -7.89 -17.45
C PRO A 105 12.18 -9.00 -16.45
N SER A 106 13.46 -9.17 -16.14
CA SER A 106 13.95 -10.26 -15.30
C SER A 106 13.96 -9.93 -13.80
N SER A 107 13.67 -8.69 -13.41
CA SER A 107 13.64 -8.29 -12.01
C SER A 107 12.27 -8.59 -11.39
N TYR A 108 12.25 -8.75 -10.07
CA TYR A 108 11.05 -8.92 -9.27
C TYR A 108 10.87 -7.76 -8.30
N THR A 109 9.64 -7.52 -7.87
CA THR A 109 9.33 -6.68 -6.71
C THR A 109 8.30 -7.39 -5.85
N PHE A 110 8.63 -7.59 -4.57
CA PHE A 110 7.72 -8.04 -3.53
C PHE A 110 7.33 -6.87 -2.64
N ILE A 111 6.05 -6.81 -2.29
CA ILE A 111 5.53 -5.90 -1.27
C ILE A 111 4.73 -6.74 -0.29
N LYS A 112 5.08 -6.64 0.99
CA LYS A 112 4.48 -7.41 2.07
C LYS A 112 3.90 -6.48 3.13
N SER A 113 2.69 -6.75 3.57
CA SER A 113 2.09 -6.21 4.80
C SER A 113 2.20 -7.27 5.91
N GLN A 114 1.68 -6.98 7.10
CA GLN A 114 1.62 -7.98 8.18
C GLN A 114 0.83 -9.23 7.76
N GLU A 115 -0.22 -9.07 6.96
CA GLU A 115 -1.17 -10.14 6.62
C GLU A 115 -1.00 -10.72 5.21
N ALA A 116 -0.37 -10.00 4.28
CA ALA A 116 -0.28 -10.45 2.89
C ALA A 116 1.05 -10.15 2.22
N LYS A 117 1.34 -10.90 1.15
CA LYS A 117 2.50 -10.69 0.30
C LYS A 117 2.06 -10.66 -1.17
N GLN A 118 2.40 -9.57 -1.84
CA GLN A 118 2.21 -9.38 -3.27
C GLN A 118 3.56 -9.52 -3.98
N LYS A 119 3.57 -10.22 -5.12
CA LYS A 119 4.72 -10.29 -6.04
C LYS A 119 4.35 -9.65 -7.38
N ASN A 120 5.30 -8.94 -7.97
CA ASN A 120 5.27 -8.47 -9.35
C ASN A 120 6.44 -9.09 -10.13
N ASP A 121 6.10 -9.88 -11.16
CA ASP A 121 7.01 -10.60 -12.07
C ASP A 121 6.61 -10.41 -13.54
N VAL A 122 6.29 -9.19 -13.97
CA VAL A 122 5.94 -8.98 -15.39
C VAL A 122 7.14 -9.23 -16.31
N LYS A 123 6.95 -9.89 -17.45
CA LYS A 123 8.01 -10.17 -18.44
C LYS A 123 8.35 -8.98 -19.35
N GLU A 124 7.91 -7.78 -19.01
CA GLU A 124 8.11 -6.57 -19.80
C GLU A 124 8.99 -5.57 -19.05
N LYS A 125 9.84 -4.87 -19.82
CA LYS A 125 10.73 -3.83 -19.32
C LYS A 125 9.95 -2.51 -19.31
N ASP A 126 10.13 -1.71 -18.26
CA ASP A 126 9.49 -0.39 -18.15
C ASP A 126 7.94 -0.46 -18.16
N TYR A 127 7.38 -1.64 -17.90
CA TYR A 127 5.95 -1.87 -17.73
C TYR A 127 5.54 -1.67 -16.27
N CYS A 128 4.37 -1.06 -16.06
CA CYS A 128 3.76 -0.85 -14.76
C CYS A 128 2.56 -1.78 -14.61
N GLU A 129 2.56 -2.60 -13.56
CA GLU A 129 1.45 -3.50 -13.25
C GLU A 129 0.59 -2.91 -12.14
N THR A 130 -0.73 -3.02 -12.30
CA THR A 130 -1.67 -2.76 -11.21
C THR A 130 -1.73 -3.95 -10.28
N ALA A 131 -1.52 -3.71 -9.00
CA ALA A 131 -1.55 -4.70 -7.93
C ALA A 131 -2.54 -4.29 -6.84
N ALA A 132 -3.04 -5.26 -6.09
CA ALA A 132 -3.82 -5.03 -4.89
C ALA A 132 -3.17 -5.81 -3.75
N LEU A 133 -2.86 -5.13 -2.64
CA LEU A 133 -2.28 -5.74 -1.45
C LEU A 133 -3.29 -5.69 -0.30
N VAL A 134 -3.62 -6.84 0.27
CA VAL A 134 -4.44 -6.89 1.49
C VAL A 134 -3.59 -6.41 2.67
N LEU A 135 -4.07 -5.39 3.38
CA LEU A 135 -3.40 -4.81 4.54
C LEU A 135 -3.80 -5.54 5.82
N GLN A 136 -5.07 -5.93 5.93
CA GLN A 136 -5.59 -6.68 7.07
C GLN A 136 -6.73 -7.63 6.64
N LEU A 137 -6.76 -8.85 7.21
CA LEU A 137 -7.89 -9.76 7.10
C LEU A 137 -8.86 -9.47 8.27
N PHE A 138 -10.14 -9.30 7.95
CA PHE A 138 -11.20 -9.00 8.93
C PHE A 138 -11.47 -10.16 9.88
#